data_AF-A0A2V1N2L2-F1
#
_entry.id   AF-A0A2V1N2L2-F1
#
_cell.length_a   1.000
_cell.length_b   1.000
_cell.length_c   1.000
_cell.angle_alpha   90.00
_cell.angle_beta   90.00
_cell.angle_gamma   90.00
#
_symmetry.space_group_name_H-M   'P 1'
#
loop_
_entity.id
_entity.type
_entity.pdbx_description
1 polymer ?
#
loop_
_entity_poly.entity_id
_entity_poly.type
_entity_poly.pdbx_seq_one_letter_code
_entity_poly.pdbx_strand_id
1 'polypeptide(L)'
;MQENSKVTPQEIKGWNWGAFMFSWIWGIGNKTYLPLLNLIPVFNIVWIFVTGFKGNEWAWQKGNYDSIDTFKQVQATWSRAGLVKFLLVIVGIILYFIFVAGMVATFLNNY
;
A
#
# COMPACT_ATOMS: atom_id res chain seq x y z
N MET A 1 -10.27 -25.85 2.53
CA MET A 1 -10.41 -24.66 3.41
C MET A 1 -11.75 -24.04 3.06
N GLN A 2 -12.64 -23.78 4.03
CA GLN A 2 -13.94 -23.17 3.73
C GLN A 2 -13.73 -21.70 3.34
N GLU A 3 -13.46 -21.45 2.07
CA GLU A 3 -13.44 -20.13 1.43
C GLU A 3 -14.87 -19.79 1.01
N ASN A 4 -15.66 -19.24 1.92
CA ASN A 4 -16.90 -18.48 1.70
C ASN A 4 -17.35 -17.98 3.08
N SER A 5 -17.79 -16.74 3.30
CA SER A 5 -19.20 -16.40 3.03
C SER A 5 -19.55 -14.92 3.31
N LYS A 6 -18.59 -13.98 3.40
CA LYS A 6 -18.93 -12.54 3.48
C LYS A 6 -18.96 -11.96 2.08
N VAL A 7 -20.18 -11.80 1.52
CA VAL A 7 -20.38 -11.00 0.30
C VAL A 7 -19.71 -9.66 0.54
N THR A 8 -18.80 -9.27 -0.37
CA THR A 8 -18.08 -8.00 -0.26
C THR A 8 -18.96 -6.90 -0.87
N PRO A 9 -19.50 -5.97 -0.06
CA PRO A 9 -20.28 -4.86 -0.57
C PRO A 9 -19.46 -4.05 -1.56
N GLN A 10 -20.11 -3.51 -2.57
CA GLN A 10 -19.42 -2.75 -3.62
C GLN A 10 -18.68 -1.53 -3.06
N GLU A 11 -19.21 -0.92 -1.99
CA GLU A 11 -18.62 0.24 -1.30
C GLU A 11 -17.30 -0.03 -0.56
N ILE A 12 -16.97 -1.31 -0.34
CA ILE A 12 -15.72 -1.73 0.28
C ILE A 12 -14.60 -1.85 -0.74
N LYS A 13 -14.96 -2.12 -2.00
CA LYS A 13 -14.00 -2.23 -3.09
C LYS A 13 -13.42 -0.86 -3.40
N GLY A 14 -12.14 -0.82 -3.73
CA GLY A 14 -11.46 0.40 -4.08
C GLY A 14 -10.01 0.41 -3.63
N TRP A 15 -9.28 1.40 -4.12
CA TRP A 15 -7.87 1.56 -3.84
C TRP A 15 -7.60 1.87 -2.36
N ASN A 16 -6.61 1.19 -1.78
CA ASN A 16 -6.10 1.46 -0.45
C ASN A 16 -4.61 1.78 -0.50
N TRP A 17 -4.28 3.05 -0.25
CA TRP A 17 -2.89 3.52 -0.21
C TRP A 17 -2.06 2.89 0.90
N GLY A 18 -2.70 2.49 2.01
CA GLY A 18 -2.05 1.78 3.10
C GLY A 18 -1.66 0.36 2.69
N ALA A 19 -2.59 -0.36 2.05
CA ALA A 19 -2.32 -1.69 1.50
C ALA A 19 -1.19 -1.64 0.46
N PHE A 20 -1.20 -0.64 -0.42
CA PHE A 20 -0.12 -0.40 -1.38
C PHE A 20 1.22 -0.10 -0.67
N MET A 21 1.30 0.97 0.12
CA MET A 21 2.57 1.49 0.66
C MET A 21 3.17 0.70 1.82
N PHE A 22 2.35 -0.02 2.59
CA PHE A 22 2.81 -0.82 3.72
C PHE A 22 2.71 -2.33 3.47
N SER A 23 2.04 -2.75 2.40
CA SER A 23 2.02 -4.14 1.89
C SER A 23 1.85 -5.18 3.00
N TRP A 24 2.93 -5.88 3.36
CA TRP A 24 2.90 -6.96 4.36
C TRP A 24 2.56 -6.47 5.78
N ILE A 25 3.01 -5.28 6.19
CA ILE A 25 2.70 -4.68 7.51
C ILE A 25 1.20 -4.42 7.61
N TRP A 26 0.64 -3.83 6.55
CA TRP A 26 -0.80 -3.61 6.45
C TRP A 26 -1.56 -4.94 6.45
N GLY A 27 -1.05 -5.96 5.75
CA GLY A 27 -1.64 -7.29 5.71
C GLY A 27 -1.75 -7.94 7.10
N ILE A 28 -0.66 -7.92 7.87
CA ILE A 28 -0.64 -8.42 9.27
C ILE A 28 -1.66 -7.66 10.12
N GLY A 29 -1.66 -6.33 10.06
CA GLY A 29 -2.59 -5.49 10.81
C GLY A 29 -4.06 -5.74 10.48
N ASN A 30 -4.35 -6.19 9.25
CA ASN A 30 -5.70 -6.47 8.76
C ASN A 30 -6.01 -7.98 8.67
N LYS A 31 -5.15 -8.83 9.26
CA LYS A 31 -5.31 -10.30 9.29
C LYS A 31 -5.52 -10.92 7.90
N THR A 32 -4.89 -10.34 6.88
CA THR A 32 -4.84 -10.86 5.52
C THR A 32 -3.39 -11.08 5.11
N TYR A 33 -3.07 -12.31 4.70
CA TYR A 33 -1.68 -12.74 4.52
C TYR A 33 -1.24 -12.83 3.05
N LEU A 34 -2.15 -12.65 2.09
CA LEU A 34 -1.78 -12.51 0.67
C LEU A 34 -0.78 -11.35 0.42
N PRO A 35 -0.82 -10.22 1.14
CA PRO A 35 0.20 -9.18 1.03
C PRO A 35 1.63 -9.62 1.40
N LEU A 36 1.84 -10.76 2.09
CA LEU A 36 3.19 -11.29 2.37
C LEU A 36 3.93 -11.68 1.08
N LEU A 37 3.22 -11.97 -0.02
CA LEU A 37 3.86 -12.27 -1.30
C LEU A 37 4.62 -11.07 -1.88
N ASN A 38 4.40 -9.84 -1.38
CA ASN A 38 5.24 -8.68 -1.71
C ASN A 38 6.69 -8.81 -1.20
N LEU A 39 7.02 -9.83 -0.40
CA LEU A 39 8.39 -10.14 0.01
C LEU A 39 9.17 -10.91 -1.08
N ILE A 40 8.50 -11.40 -2.11
CA ILE A 40 9.14 -12.09 -3.24
C ILE A 40 9.69 -11.04 -4.22
N PRO A 41 11.02 -10.97 -4.44
CA PRO A 41 11.61 -9.99 -5.36
C PRO A 41 11.05 -10.12 -6.78
N VAL A 42 10.97 -9.00 -7.50
CA VAL A 42 10.43 -8.85 -8.87
C VAL A 42 8.91 -9.06 -8.93
N PHE A 43 8.38 -10.14 -8.35
CA PHE A 43 6.94 -10.39 -8.27
C PHE A 43 6.20 -9.28 -7.50
N ASN A 44 6.84 -8.73 -6.47
CA ASN A 44 6.33 -7.62 -5.67
C ASN A 44 6.01 -6.36 -6.49
N ILE A 45 6.66 -6.15 -7.65
CA ILE A 45 6.41 -4.99 -8.52
C ILE A 45 4.97 -4.99 -9.02
N VAL A 46 4.41 -6.16 -9.35
CA VAL A 46 3.02 -6.29 -9.80
C VAL A 46 2.10 -6.51 -8.60
N TRP A 47 2.52 -7.33 -7.65
CA TRP A 47 1.68 -7.75 -6.54
C TRP A 47 1.30 -6.60 -5.60
N ILE A 48 2.12 -5.55 -5.50
CA ILE A 48 1.84 -4.37 -4.69
C ILE A 48 0.59 -3.63 -5.20
N PHE A 49 0.38 -3.57 -6.51
CA PHE A 49 -0.82 -2.99 -7.11
C PHE A 49 -2.04 -3.87 -6.86
N VAL A 50 -1.91 -5.19 -7.02
CA VAL A 50 -2.98 -6.14 -6.67
C VAL A 50 -3.39 -5.97 -5.20
N THR A 51 -2.40 -5.79 -4.32
CA THR A 51 -2.62 -5.52 -2.89
C THR A 51 -3.34 -4.18 -2.68
N GLY A 52 -2.97 -3.13 -3.41
CA GLY A 52 -3.66 -1.84 -3.37
C GLY A 52 -5.13 -1.90 -3.82
N PHE A 53 -5.44 -2.69 -4.86
CA PHE A 53 -6.80 -2.83 -5.38
C PHE A 53 -7.69 -3.79 -4.58
N LYS A 54 -7.15 -4.96 -4.20
CA LYS A 54 -7.92 -6.05 -3.59
C LYS A 54 -7.78 -6.11 -2.06
N GLY A 55 -6.86 -5.35 -1.48
CA GLY A 55 -6.58 -5.36 -0.05
C GLY A 55 -7.85 -5.23 0.79
N ASN A 56 -8.66 -4.20 0.52
CA ASN A 56 -9.90 -3.95 1.27
C ASN A 56 -10.85 -5.15 1.25
N GLU A 57 -10.99 -5.83 0.11
CA GLU A 57 -11.84 -7.02 -0.02
C GLU A 57 -11.33 -8.15 0.88
N TRP A 58 -10.02 -8.41 0.85
CA TRP A 58 -9.41 -9.44 1.68
C TRP A 58 -9.52 -9.13 3.18
N ALA A 59 -9.30 -7.87 3.57
CA ALA A 59 -9.44 -7.43 4.95
C ALA A 59 -10.89 -7.54 5.44
N TRP A 60 -11.87 -7.18 4.60
CA TRP A 60 -13.29 -7.31 4.93
C TRP A 60 -13.71 -8.76 5.16
N GLN A 61 -13.26 -9.66 4.29
CA GLN A 61 -13.59 -11.09 4.37
C GLN A 61 -12.97 -11.78 5.60
N LYS A 62 -11.86 -11.25 6.12
CA LYS A 62 -11.15 -11.81 7.29
C LYS A 62 -11.43 -11.08 8.61
N GLY A 63 -11.98 -9.88 8.54
CA GLY A 63 -12.19 -9.04 9.71
C GLY A 63 -13.54 -9.22 10.40
N ASN A 64 -13.52 -9.10 11.72
CA ASN A 64 -14.71 -9.05 12.57
C ASN A 64 -15.13 -7.59 12.74
N TYR A 65 -15.75 -7.03 11.70
CA TYR A 65 -16.31 -5.69 11.73
C TYR A 65 -17.82 -5.76 11.91
N ASP A 66 -18.35 -4.97 12.85
CA ASP A 66 -19.77 -4.88 13.17
C ASP A 66 -20.58 -4.13 12.10
N SER A 67 -19.91 -3.23 11.35
CA SER A 67 -20.53 -2.44 10.28
C SER A 67 -19.53 -2.09 9.17
N ILE A 68 -20.07 -1.72 8.00
CA ILE A 68 -19.29 -1.20 6.86
C ILE A 68 -18.60 0.12 7.25
N ASP A 69 -19.26 0.97 8.04
CA ASP A 69 -18.70 2.27 8.43
C ASP A 69 -17.48 2.12 9.33
N THR A 70 -17.53 1.22 10.32
CA THR A 70 -16.38 0.92 11.18
C THR A 70 -15.21 0.40 10.35
N PHE A 71 -15.47 -0.46 9.36
CA PHE A 71 -14.44 -0.91 8.43
C PHE A 71 -13.82 0.25 7.64
N LYS A 72 -14.66 1.10 7.04
CA LYS A 72 -14.21 2.23 6.22
C LYS A 72 -13.40 3.23 7.04
N GLN A 73 -13.72 3.46 8.31
CA GLN A 73 -12.92 4.32 9.19
C GLN A 73 -11.51 3.75 9.45
N VAL A 74 -11.42 2.45 9.72
CA VAL A 74 -10.12 1.76 9.88
C VAL A 74 -9.30 1.84 8.59
N GLN A 75 -9.92 1.53 7.44
CA GLN A 75 -9.22 1.60 6.15
C GLN A 75 -8.87 3.02 5.73
N ALA A 76 -9.70 4.02 6.05
CA ALA A 76 -9.39 5.42 5.79
C ALA A 76 -8.14 5.87 6.56
N THR A 77 -7.96 5.39 7.79
CA THR A 77 -6.76 5.66 8.59
C THR A 77 -5.50 5.09 7.93
N TRP A 78 -5.57 3.81 7.52
CA TRP A 78 -4.49 3.16 6.78
C TRP A 78 -4.19 3.85 5.44
N SER A 79 -5.24 4.18 4.68
CA SER A 79 -5.12 4.80 3.36
C SER A 79 -4.52 6.19 3.47
N ARG A 80 -4.94 7.00 4.45
CA ARG A 80 -4.32 8.32 4.70
C ARG A 80 -2.85 8.21 5.06
N ALA A 81 -2.48 7.31 5.98
CA ALA A 81 -1.07 7.08 6.34
C ALA A 81 -0.25 6.62 5.12
N GLY A 82 -0.82 5.74 4.29
CA GLY A 82 -0.19 5.27 3.06
C GLY A 82 0.01 6.40 2.06
N LEU A 83 -1.00 7.24 1.84
CA LEU A 83 -0.91 8.36 0.91
C LEU A 83 0.17 9.36 1.32
N VAL A 84 0.23 9.71 2.62
CA VAL A 84 1.29 10.59 3.15
C VAL A 84 2.66 9.97 2.89
N LYS A 85 2.85 8.68 3.19
CA LYS A 85 4.11 7.98 2.91
C LYS A 85 4.45 7.98 1.42
N PHE A 86 3.47 7.75 0.53
CA PHE A 86 3.67 7.78 -0.91
C PHE A 86 4.20 9.14 -1.39
N LEU A 87 3.55 10.22 -0.95
CA LEU A 87 3.97 11.58 -1.31
C LEU A 87 5.38 11.90 -0.77
N LEU A 88 5.69 11.50 0.46
CA LEU A 88 7.04 11.68 1.03
C LEU A 88 8.11 10.93 0.24
N VAL A 89 7.83 9.71 -0.22
CA VAL A 89 8.75 8.95 -1.07
C VAL A 89 8.96 9.65 -2.41
N ILE A 90 7.89 10.14 -3.06
CA ILE A 90 8.00 10.88 -4.33
C ILE A 90 8.85 12.14 -4.16
N VAL A 91 8.59 12.95 -3.13
CA VAL A 91 9.39 14.15 -2.84
C VAL A 91 10.85 13.76 -2.57
N GLY A 92 11.10 12.72 -1.77
CA GLY A 92 12.45 12.24 -1.49
C GLY A 92 13.21 11.80 -2.75
N ILE A 93 12.55 11.10 -3.67
CA ILE A 93 13.13 10.70 -4.96
C ILE A 93 13.51 11.93 -5.79
N ILE A 94 12.62 12.93 -5.89
CA ILE A 94 12.89 14.16 -6.64
C ILE A 94 14.09 14.90 -6.05
N LEU A 95 14.10 15.11 -4.73
CA LEU A 95 15.20 15.79 -4.04
C LEU A 95 16.53 15.03 -4.21
N TYR A 96 16.49 13.69 -4.15
CA TYR A 96 17.67 12.86 -4.40
C TYR A 96 18.24 13.08 -5.81
N PHE A 97 17.39 13.07 -6.85
CA PHE A 97 17.84 13.31 -8.22
C PHE A 97 18.39 14.73 -8.42
N ILE A 98 17.75 15.74 -7.83
CA ILE A 98 18.25 17.13 -7.87
C ILE A 98 19.64 17.20 -7.21
N PHE A 99 19.80 16.59 -6.03
CA PHE A 99 21.06 16.56 -5.32
C PHE A 99 22.17 15.88 -6.14
N VAL A 100 21.89 14.68 -6.69
CA VAL A 100 22.85 13.95 -7.53
C VAL A 100 23.22 14.74 -8.78
N ALA A 101 22.25 15.37 -9.46
CA ALA A 101 22.50 16.19 -10.63
C ALA A 101 23.39 17.40 -10.30
N GLY A 102 23.16 18.06 -9.16
CA GLY A 102 24.01 19.15 -8.68
C GLY A 102 25.45 18.71 -8.38
N MET A 103 25.62 17.54 -7.75
CA MET A 103 26.94 16.95 -7.50
C MET A 103 27.69 16.63 -8.80
N VAL A 104 27.01 16.02 -9.77
CA VAL A 104 27.58 15.71 -11.10
C VAL A 104 27.97 17.00 -11.82
N ALA A 105 27.10 18.02 -11.83
CA ALA A 105 27.41 19.31 -12.46
C ALA A 105 28.65 19.98 -11.83
N THR A 106 28.77 19.93 -10.50
CA THR A 106 29.94 20.47 -9.79
C THR A 106 31.22 19.71 -10.15
N PHE A 107 31.15 18.38 -10.21
CA PHE A 107 32.29 17.56 -10.63
C PHE A 107 32.74 17.88 -12.06
N LEU A 108 31.79 17.97 -13.01
CA LEU A 108 32.09 18.27 -14.42
C LEU A 108 32.67 19.67 -14.64
N ASN A 109 32.27 20.67 -13.85
CA ASN A 109 32.80 22.04 -13.96
C ASN A 109 34.25 22.19 -13.43
N ASN A 110 34.77 21.19 -12.73
CA ASN A 110 36.13 21.20 -12.17
C ASN A 110 37.16 20.48 -13.07
N TYR A 111 36.76 20.01 -14.26
CA TYR A 111 37.62 19.46 -15.32
C TYR A 111 37.52 20.34 -16.57
#